data_AF-A0A3D2FAS6-F1
#
_entry.id   AF-A0A3D2FAS6-F1
#
_cell.length_a   1.000
_cell.length_b   1.000
_cell.length_c   1.000
_cell.angle_alpha   90.00
_cell.angle_beta   90.00
_cell.angle_gamma   90.00
#
_symmetry.space_group_name_H-M   'P 1'
#
loop_
_entity.id
_entity.type
_entity.pdbx_description
1 polymer ?
#
loop_
_entity_poly.entity_id
_entity_poly.type
_entity_poly.pdbx_seq_one_letter_code
_entity_poly.pdbx_strand_id
1 'polypeptide(L)' 'MATLLAQLAARKQLSHGAIAGLEPAALSGLLKRCLYAACLNCAQSGCNPPTTAAIDGALAKETT' A
#
# COMPACT_ATOMS: atom_id res chain seq x y z
N MET A 1 -8.01 -1.51 -2.62
CA MET A 1 -7.76 -0.34 -3.50
C MET A 1 -7.58 0.98 -2.73
N ALA A 2 -8.22 1.19 -1.56
CA ALA A 2 -8.03 2.41 -0.75
C ALA A 2 -6.56 2.73 -0.42
N THR A 3 -5.75 1.73 -0.07
CA THR A 3 -4.31 1.92 0.25
C THR A 3 -3.50 2.51 -0.92
N LEU A 4 -3.82 2.12 -2.17
CA LEU A 4 -3.15 2.66 -3.36
C LEU A 4 -3.43 4.16 -3.49
N LEU A 5 -4.71 4.54 -3.43
CA LEU A 5 -5.14 5.93 -3.51
C LEU A 5 -4.57 6.76 -2.34
N ALA A 6 -4.60 6.23 -1.12
CA ALA A 6 -4.05 6.90 0.05
C ALA A 6 -2.54 7.16 -0.10
N GLN A 7 -1.77 6.23 -0.67
CA GLN A 7 -0.35 6.43 -0.92
C GLN A 7 -0.08 7.45 -2.01
N LEU A 8 -0.81 7.41 -3.12
CA LEU A 8 -0.68 8.41 -4.18
C LEU A 8 -1.05 9.80 -3.65
N ALA A 9 -2.09 9.91 -2.82
CA ALA A 9 -2.48 11.16 -2.16
C ALA A 9 -1.36 11.68 -1.24
N ALA A 10 -0.83 10.84 -0.37
CA ALA A 10 0.25 11.20 0.56
C ALA A 10 1.52 11.67 -0.17
N ARG A 11 1.79 11.11 -1.35
CA ARG A 11 2.94 11.49 -2.21
C ARG A 11 2.64 12.68 -3.13
N LYS A 12 1.42 13.24 -3.10
CA LYS A 12 0.95 14.28 -4.04
C LYS A 12 1.02 13.84 -5.51
N GLN A 13 0.77 12.55 -5.76
CA GLN A 13 0.83 11.90 -7.08
C GLN A 13 -0.57 11.48 -7.58
N LEU A 14 -1.64 12.16 -7.15
CA LEU A 14 -2.99 11.95 -7.69
C LEU A 14 -3.18 12.76 -8.98
N SER A 15 -2.54 12.31 -10.06
CA SER A 15 -2.70 12.89 -11.39
C SER A 15 -2.75 11.81 -12.46
N HIS A 16 -3.27 12.18 -13.63
CA HIS A 16 -3.25 11.30 -14.78
C HIS A 16 -1.81 10.94 -15.16
N GLY A 17 -1.54 9.65 -15.40
CA GLY A 17 -0.20 9.16 -15.75
C GLY A 17 0.78 9.03 -14.59
N ALA A 18 0.44 9.42 -13.36
CA ALA A 18 1.36 9.36 -12.23
C ALA A 18 1.90 7.95 -11.97
N ILE A 19 1.06 6.92 -12.09
CA ILE A 19 1.47 5.51 -11.93
C ILE A 19 2.42 5.09 -13.07
N ALA A 20 2.16 5.53 -14.31
CA ALA A 20 2.99 5.20 -15.46
C ALA A 20 4.39 5.86 -15.40
N GLY A 21 4.50 7.00 -14.72
CA GLY A 21 5.77 7.69 -14.48
C GLY A 21 6.53 7.25 -13.24
N LEU A 22 6.07 6.23 -12.50
CA LEU A 22 6.80 5.73 -11.34
C LEU A 22 8.00 4.88 -11.78
N GLU A 23 9.17 5.15 -11.20
CA GLU A 23 10.32 4.25 -11.30
C GLU A 23 9.97 2.84 -10.80
N PRO A 24 10.53 1.77 -11.41
CA PRO A 24 10.17 0.38 -11.08
C PRO A 24 10.29 0.06 -9.59
N ALA A 25 11.31 0.57 -8.90
CA ALA A 25 11.48 0.37 -7.46
C ALA A 25 10.36 1.05 -6.64
N ALA A 26 9.95 2.26 -7.03
CA ALA A 26 8.87 3.00 -6.36
C ALA A 26 7.50 2.34 -6.58
N LEU A 27 7.27 1.83 -7.79
CA LEU A 27 6.06 1.05 -8.12
C LEU A 27 6.03 -0.27 -7.34
N SER A 28 7.14 -1.01 -7.31
CA SER A 28 7.25 -2.24 -6.52
C SER A 28 6.96 -2.01 -5.04
N GLY A 29 7.56 -0.97 -4.43
CA GLY A 29 7.29 -0.62 -3.04
C GLY A 29 5.83 -0.23 -2.78
N LEU A 30 5.19 0.48 -3.71
CA LEU A 30 3.77 0.83 -3.64
C LEU A 30 2.87 -0.41 -3.70
N LEU A 31 3.13 -1.31 -4.65
CA LEU A 31 2.38 -2.56 -4.80
C LEU A 31 2.57 -3.47 -3.59
N LYS A 32 3.80 -3.56 -3.07
CA LYS A 32 4.11 -4.33 -1.86
C LYS A 32 3.30 -3.85 -0.67
N ARG A 33 3.22 -2.55 -0.42
CA ARG A 33 2.36 -1.99 0.63
C ARG A 33 0.88 -2.36 0.43
N CYS A 34 0.40 -2.29 -0.81
CA CYS A 34 -1.00 -2.63 -1.13
C CYS A 34 -1.28 -4.13 -0.89
N LEU A 35 -0.32 -5.00 -1.23
CA LEU A 35 -0.39 -6.43 -0.97
C LEU A 35 -0.53 -6.69 0.53
N TYR A 36 0.33 -6.11 1.37
CA TYR A 36 0.24 -6.25 2.83
C TYR A 36 -1.11 -5.80 3.38
N ALA A 37 -1.62 -4.66 2.90
CA ALA A 37 -2.93 -4.18 3.31
C ALA A 37 -4.07 -5.16 2.93
N ALA A 38 -4.00 -5.73 1.72
CA ALA A 38 -4.94 -6.74 1.27
C ALA A 38 -4.84 -8.03 2.10
N CYS A 39 -3.62 -8.52 2.35
CA CYS A 39 -3.39 -9.71 3.18
C CYS A 39 -3.93 -9.54 4.60
N LEU A 40 -3.67 -8.40 5.24
CA LEU A 40 -4.18 -8.12 6.59
C LEU A 40 -5.71 -8.04 6.63
N ASN A 41 -6.34 -7.44 5.62
CA ASN A 41 -7.80 -7.42 5.50
C ASN A 41 -8.36 -8.83 5.31
N CYS A 42 -7.76 -9.64 4.43
CA CYS A 42 -8.22 -11.00 4.14
C CYS A 42 -7.98 -11.98 5.30
N ALA A 43 -7.03 -11.70 6.20
CA ALA A 43 -6.76 -12.51 7.39
C ALA A 43 -7.82 -12.33 8.50
N GLN A 44 -8.82 -11.46 8.29
CA GLN A 44 -9.89 -11.18 9.24
C GLN A 44 -11.24 -11.44 8.60
N SER A 45 -12.26 -11.75 9.42
CA SER A 45 -13.61 -11.90 8.91
C SER A 45 -14.23 -10.55 8.55
N GLY A 46 -14.83 -10.47 7.36
CA GLY A 46 -15.47 -9.26 6.84
C GLY A 46 -14.51 -8.32 6.11
N CYS A 47 -15.04 -7.16 5.67
CA CYS A 47 -14.23 -6.09 5.07
C CYS A 47 -13.72 -5.15 6.17
N ASN A 48 -12.71 -5.60 6.93
CA ASN A 48 -12.06 -4.82 7.98
C ASN A 48 -10.68 -4.33 7.52
N PRO A 49 -10.59 -3.19 6.80
CA PRO A 49 -9.33 -2.70 6.26
C PRO A 49 -8.34 -2.34 7.39
N PRO A 50 -7.05 -2.67 7.24
CA PRO A 50 -6.04 -2.38 8.26
C PRO A 50 -5.74 -0.88 8.35
N THR A 51 -5.23 -0.46 9.51
CA THR A 51 -4.70 0.89 9.70
C THR A 51 -3.34 1.05 9.03
N THR A 52 -2.93 2.30 8.78
CA THR A 52 -1.59 2.64 8.29
C THR A 52 -0.49 2.03 9.17
N ALA A 53 -0.61 2.16 10.49
CA ALA A 53 0.36 1.61 11.44
C ALA A 53 0.45 0.07 11.39
N ALA A 54 -0.68 -0.62 11.18
CA ALA A 54 -0.68 -2.08 11.04
C ALA A 54 0.06 -2.54 9.78
N ILE A 55 -0.11 -1.81 8.66
CA ILE A 55 0.62 -2.08 7.41
C ILE A 55 2.12 -1.81 7.60
N ASP A 56 2.48 -0.70 8.23
CA ASP A 56 3.88 -0.33 8.49
C ASP A 56 4.58 -1.39 9.36
N GLY A 57 3.90 -1.86 10.41
CA GLY A 57 4.41 -2.92 11.27
C GLY A 57 4.58 -4.26 10.56
N ALA A 58 3.70 -4.58 9.59
CA ALA A 58 3.83 -5.81 8.81
C ALA A 58 5.01 -5.73 7.81
N LEU A 59 5.21 -4.58 7.16
CA LEU A 59 6.35 -4.34 6.26
C LEU A 59 7.69 -4.40 7.00
N ALA A 60 7.78 -3.82 8.20
CA ALA A 60 9.02 -3.80 8.98
C ALA A 60 9.51 -5.19 9.37
N LYS A 61 8.58 -6.13 9.63
CA LYS A 61 8.88 -7.51 10.02
C LYS A 61 9.48 -8.37 8.90
N GLU A 62 9.27 -8.00 7.64
CA GLU A 62 9.84 -8.74 6.50
C GLU A 62 11.33 -8.45 6.30
N THR A 63 11.79 -7.29 6.76
CA THR A 63 13.19 -6.83 6.64
C THR A 63 14.10 -7.30 7.78
N THR A 64 13.55 -8.01 8.77
CA THR A 64 14.25 -8.63 9.91
C THR A 64 14.20 -10.14 9.80
#